data_AF-A0A933RBU4-F1
#
_entry.id   AF-A0A933RBU4-F1
#
_cell.length_a   1.000
_cell.length_b   1.000
_cell.length_c   1.000
_cell.angle_alpha   90.00
_cell.angle_beta   90.00
_cell.angle_gamma   90.00
#
_symmetry.space_group_name_H-M   'P 1'
#
loop_
_entity.id
_entity.type
_entity.pdbx_description
1 polymer ?
#
loop_
_entity_poly.entity_id
_entity_poly.type
_entity_poly.pdbx_seq_one_letter_code
_entity_poly.pdbx_strand_id
1 'polypeptide(L)' 'MPSTGAYLIVGAAAALITFITTPIVALVARRVGWMAEPNERTVHTRPIPDVGGIALFLGFVGAFAL' A
#
# COMPACT_ATOMS: atom_id res chain seq x y z
N MET A 1 15.87 15.06 21.32
CA MET A 1 15.52 14.61 19.96
C MET A 1 15.30 13.11 20.00
N PRO A 2 14.30 12.55 19.29
CA PRO A 2 14.11 11.10 19.23
C PRO A 2 15.39 10.42 18.74
N SER A 3 15.70 9.24 19.27
CA SER A 3 16.85 8.47 18.81
C SER A 3 16.61 7.98 17.38
N THR A 4 17.69 7.77 16.61
CA THR A 4 17.60 7.14 15.29
C THR A 4 16.84 5.81 15.34
N GLY A 5 16.97 5.07 16.45
CA GLY A 5 16.23 3.83 16.70
C GLY A 5 14.71 4.02 16.71
N ALA A 6 14.19 5.11 17.26
CA ALA A 6 12.75 5.39 17.26
C ALA A 6 12.21 5.56 15.83
N TYR A 7 12.92 6.28 14.97
CA TYR A 7 12.53 6.44 13.56
C TYR A 7 12.59 5.12 12.79
N LEU A 8 13.57 4.26 13.07
CA LEU A 8 13.66 2.93 12.47
C LEU A 8 12.49 2.03 12.89
N ILE A 9 12.04 2.11 14.14
CA ILE A 9 10.89 1.35 14.64
C ILE A 9 9.61 1.79 13.92
N VAL A 10 9.35 3.10 13.85
CA VAL A 10 8.16 3.63 13.15
C VAL A 10 8.20 3.28 11.67
N GLY A 11 9.36 3.40 11.02
CA GLY A 11 9.54 3.01 9.61
C GLY A 11 9.31 1.52 9.37
N ALA A 12 9.82 0.66 10.25
CA ALA A 12 9.62 -0.78 10.18
C ALA A 12 8.15 -1.16 10.40
N ALA A 13 7.48 -0.52 11.36
CA ALA A 13 6.05 -0.70 11.61
C ALA A 13 5.22 -0.29 10.38
N ALA A 14 5.49 0.88 9.79
CA ALA A 14 4.82 1.36 8.58
C ALA A 14 5.01 0.39 7.40
N ALA A 15 6.25 -0.09 7.20
CA ALA A 15 6.57 -1.05 6.15
C ALA A 15 5.82 -2.38 6.35
N LEU A 16 5.80 -2.90 7.57
CA LEU A 16 5.13 -4.16 7.90
C LEU A 16 3.62 -4.07 7.70
N ILE A 17 2.99 -3.00 8.21
CA ILE A 17 1.54 -2.79 8.07
C ILE A 17 1.18 -2.62 6.59
N THR A 18 1.95 -1.83 5.83
CA THR A 18 1.73 -1.66 4.38
C THR A 18 1.85 -2.99 3.65
N PHE A 19 2.87 -3.79 3.96
CA PHE A 19 3.13 -5.07 3.33
C PHE A 19 1.97 -6.07 3.54
N ILE A 20 1.44 -6.15 4.77
CA ILE A 20 0.30 -7.02 5.11
C ILE A 20 -0.99 -6.50 4.45
N THR A 21 -1.17 -5.19 4.39
CA THR A 21 -2.41 -4.57 3.87
C THR A 21 -2.48 -4.59 2.35
N THR A 22 -1.34 -4.57 1.66
CA THR A 22 -1.25 -4.59 0.18
C THR A 22 -2.03 -5.73 -0.49
N PRO A 23 -1.86 -7.02 -0.11
CA PRO A 23 -2.64 -8.11 -0.71
C PRO A 23 -4.14 -8.00 -0.39
N ILE A 24 -4.52 -7.47 0.78
CA ILE A 24 -5.92 -7.26 1.15
C ILE A 24 -6.56 -6.22 0.24
N VAL A 25 -5.90 -5.08 0.05
CA VAL A 25 -6.37 -4.02 -0.87
C VAL A 25 -6.44 -4.54 -2.30
N ALA A 26 -5.46 -5.33 -2.75
CA ALA A 26 -5.49 -5.94 -4.09
C ALA A 26 -6.68 -6.90 -4.27
N LEU A 27 -7.04 -7.68 -3.24
CA LEU A 27 -8.21 -8.56 -3.28
C LEU A 27 -9.52 -7.76 -3.34
N VAL A 28 -9.64 -6.69 -2.55
CA VAL A 28 -10.81 -5.80 -2.56
C VAL A 28 -10.94 -5.09 -3.90
N ALA A 29 -9.84 -4.55 -4.44
CA ALA A 29 -9.81 -3.88 -5.73
C ALA A 29 -10.32 -4.79 -6.86
N ARG A 30 -9.89 -6.05 -6.88
CA ARG A 30 -10.38 -7.06 -7.84
C ARG A 30 -11.87 -7.36 -7.69
N ARG A 31 -12.41 -7.34 -6.47
CA ARG A 31 -13.85 -7.59 -6.22
C ARG A 31 -14.73 -6.40 -6.58
N VAL A 32 -14.25 -5.19 -6.33
CA VAL A 32 -14.99 -3.95 -6.58
C VAL A 32 -14.83 -3.48 -8.04
N GLY A 33 -13.80 -3.96 -8.75
CA GLY A 33 -13.51 -3.55 -10.13
C GLY A 33 -12.61 -2.31 -10.22
N TRP A 34 -11.91 -1.96 -9.14
CA TRP A 34 -10.89 -0.90 -9.14
C TRP A 34 -9.60 -1.42 -9.79
N MET A 35 -9.67 -1.52 -11.11
CA MET A 35 -8.62 -2.08 -11.96
C MET A 35 -8.33 -1.11 -13.09
N ALA A 36 -7.07 -0.78 -13.29
CA ALA A 36 -6.61 -0.03 -14.46
C ALA A 36 -6.55 -0.96 -15.67
N GLU A 37 -7.37 -0.68 -16.68
CA GLU A 37 -7.39 -1.40 -17.95
C GLU A 37 -6.18 -1.01 -18.83
N PRO A 38 -5.59 -1.97 -19.58
CA PRO A 38 -4.56 -1.68 -20.57
C PRO A 38 -5.05 -0.68 -21.63
N ASN A 39 -4.21 0.31 -21.93
CA ASN A 39 -4.38 1.29 -23.01
C ASN A 39 -3.11 1.40 -23.86
N GLU A 40 -3.17 2.21 -24.93
CA GLU A 40 -2.05 2.42 -25.87
C GLU A 40 -0.78 3.00 -25.23
N ARG A 41 -0.87 3.54 -24.01
CA ARG A 41 0.24 4.15 -23.26
C ARG A 41 0.77 3.26 -22.14
N THR A 42 0.10 2.16 -21.83
CA THR A 42 0.48 1.27 -20.73
C THR A 42 1.23 0.05 -21.22
N VAL A 43 2.29 -0.33 -20.50
CA VAL A 43 3.10 -1.52 -20.81
C VAL A 43 2.46 -2.83 -20.31
N HIS A 44 1.50 -2.75 -19.39
CA HIS A 44 0.84 -3.93 -18.84
C HIS A 44 -0.21 -4.46 -19.81
N THR A 45 -0.20 -5.77 -20.04
CA THR A 45 -1.15 -6.47 -20.92
C THR A 45 -2.37 -7.01 -20.17
N ARG A 46 -2.43 -6.81 -18.85
CA ARG A 46 -3.50 -7.29 -17.98
C ARG A 46 -3.94 -6.17 -17.03
N PRO A 47 -5.21 -6.15 -16.62
CA PRO A 47 -5.68 -5.18 -15.65
C PRO A 47 -4.95 -5.33 -14.31
N ILE A 48 -4.52 -4.22 -13.72
CA ILE A 48 -3.83 -4.18 -12.44
C ILE A 48 -4.62 -3.32 -11.43
N PRO A 49 -4.59 -3.64 -10.12
CA PRO A 49 -5.21 -2.78 -9.12
C PRO A 49 -4.59 -1.38 -9.11
N ASP A 50 -5.41 -0.33 -9.16
CA ASP A 50 -4.97 1.07 -9.19
C ASP A 50 -4.96 1.75 -7.81
N VAL A 51 -5.59 1.12 -6.81
CA VAL A 51 -5.76 1.66 -5.45
C VAL A 51 -4.66 1.28 -4.46
N GLY A 52 -3.42 1.07 -4.91
CA GLY A 52 -2.30 0.69 -4.03
C GLY A 52 -2.01 1.71 -2.91
N GLY A 53 -2.30 3.00 -3.15
CA GLY A 53 -2.11 4.06 -2.17
C GLY A 53 -2.93 3.89 -0.88
N ILE A 54 -4.04 3.15 -0.92
CA ILE A 54 -4.84 2.84 0.28
C ILE A 54 -4.01 2.02 1.28
N ALA A 55 -3.25 1.04 0.81
CA ALA A 55 -2.41 0.21 1.68
C ALA A 55 -1.30 1.02 2.34
N LEU A 56 -0.70 1.96 1.59
CA LEU A 56 0.34 2.86 2.11
C LEU A 56 -0.21 3.83 3.15
N PHE A 57 -1.39 4.41 2.90
CA PHE A 57 -2.04 5.32 3.84
C PHE A 57 -2.38 4.61 5.16
N LEU A 58 -2.90 3.38 5.08
CA LEU A 58 -3.16 2.56 6.27
C LEU A 58 -1.87 2.23 7.05
N GLY A 59 -0.76 1.96 6.35
CA GLY A 59 0.54 1.78 6.98
C GLY A 59 1.05 3.04 7.68
N PHE A 60 0.89 4.20 7.06
CA PHE A 60 1.26 5.49 7.65
C PHE A 60 0.44 5.79 8.92
N VAL A 61 -0.89 5.71 8.84
CA VAL A 61 -1.78 5.98 9.99
C VAL A 61 -1.54 4.96 11.10
N GLY A 62 -1.36 3.68 10.76
CA GLY A 62 -1.08 2.63 11.73
C GLY A 62 0.25 2.82 12.45
N ALA A 63 1.29 3.27 11.73
CA ALA A 63 2.59 3.59 12.35
C ALA A 63 2.57 4.89 13.16
N PHE A 64 1.72 5.86 12.79
CA PHE A 64 1.55 7.11 13.52
C PHE A 64 0.86 6.93 14.87
N ALA A 65 0.12 5.82 15.03
CA ALA A 65 -0.50 5.43 16.30
C ALA A 65 0.50 4.78 17.29
N LEU A 66 1.76 4.57 16.88
CA LEU A 66 2.80 3.90 17.66
C LEU A 66 3.68 4.89 18.45
#